data_AF-A0A3S0DJQ4-F1
#
_entry.id   AF-A0A3S0DJQ4-F1
#
_cell.length_a   1.000
_cell.length_b   1.000
_cell.length_c   1.000
_cell.angle_alpha   90.00
_cell.angle_beta   90.00
_cell.angle_gamma   90.00
#
_symmetry.space_group_name_H-M   'P 1'
#
loop_
_entity.id
_entity.type
_entity.pdbx_description
1 polymer ?
#
loop_
_entity_poly.entity_id
_entity_poly.type
_entity_poly.pdbx_seq_one_letter_code
_entity_poly.pdbx_strand_id
1 'polypeptide(L)'
;MCQAELIPSWLLQNERGLVNKTPQRLNFLRRSITHLSKIFSEEIYFNRTADRQGLLQAIDPRAKLILILIFILIINCSHTFTIPLVLFAITLVYAKLSHISLTQLTRRAWLIIPVFILICSTPALFNVLIPGKVLLTVISTNSKSQWFSHGLYISDNGLHSVMMMFIRSGCSLSLVYLLLTTTSWNDLTKGLSLLKAPTGFILILSMTYRYIFLLTNCALQMNEARFLRTVGRLNHRENRRFIGHSMALLFIKSNYLATEIFAAMRARGFSHKIVSLKTLKLDKIDYIFMINNGIILLILLAWSKIS
;
A
#
# COMPACT_ATOMS: atom_id res chain seq x y z
N MET A 1 -30.49 -60.38 27.02
CA MET A 1 -30.29 -60.73 25.60
C MET A 1 -30.75 -59.53 24.77
N CYS A 2 -29.86 -58.61 24.43
CA CYS A 2 -30.15 -57.49 23.53
C CYS A 2 -29.37 -57.72 22.24
N GLN A 3 -30.09 -57.81 21.12
CA GLN A 3 -29.58 -58.18 19.80
C GLN A 3 -28.59 -57.12 19.28
N ALA A 4 -27.37 -57.56 19.01
CA ALA A 4 -26.31 -56.77 18.38
C ALA A 4 -26.42 -56.72 16.84
N GLU A 5 -27.61 -56.94 16.27
CA GLU A 5 -27.80 -57.19 14.82
C GLU A 5 -28.16 -55.95 13.99
N LEU A 6 -28.21 -54.75 14.58
CA LEU A 6 -28.63 -53.53 13.88
C LEU A 6 -27.50 -52.53 13.63
N ILE A 7 -26.23 -52.95 13.70
CA ILE A 7 -25.11 -52.10 13.30
C ILE A 7 -24.92 -52.24 11.78
N PRO A 8 -25.13 -51.17 10.99
CA PRO A 8 -24.98 -51.24 9.54
C PRO A 8 -23.53 -51.57 9.16
N SER A 9 -23.36 -52.47 8.18
CA SER A 9 -22.10 -53.12 7.82
C SER A 9 -20.97 -52.17 7.42
N TRP A 10 -21.28 -50.95 6.96
CA TRP A 10 -20.30 -49.92 6.65
C TRP A 10 -19.60 -49.34 7.89
N LEU A 11 -20.24 -49.37 9.07
CA LEU A 11 -19.68 -48.87 10.33
C LEU A 11 -18.67 -49.85 10.94
N LEU A 12 -18.85 -51.14 10.65
CA LEU A 12 -17.94 -52.22 11.06
C LEU A 12 -16.75 -52.36 10.11
N GLN A 13 -16.75 -51.63 8.99
CA GLN A 13 -15.67 -51.64 8.03
C GLN A 13 -14.51 -50.82 8.60
N ASN A 14 -13.52 -51.52 9.15
CA ASN A 14 -12.30 -50.94 9.69
C ASN A 14 -11.71 -49.96 8.65
N GLU A 15 -11.41 -48.71 9.05
CA GLU A 15 -11.01 -47.56 8.22
C GLU A 15 -9.64 -47.75 7.52
N ARG A 16 -9.37 -48.91 6.94
CA ARG A 16 -8.19 -49.27 6.17
C ARG A 16 -8.28 -48.62 4.79
N GLY A 17 -8.20 -47.29 4.76
CA GLY A 17 -8.29 -46.55 3.51
C GLY A 17 -8.46 -45.05 3.61
N LEU A 18 -8.49 -44.46 4.82
CA LEU A 18 -8.32 -43.01 4.92
C LEU A 18 -6.87 -42.69 4.58
N VAL A 19 -6.61 -42.50 3.28
CA VAL A 19 -5.38 -41.93 2.75
C VAL A 19 -5.05 -40.72 3.61
N ASN A 20 -3.95 -40.82 4.37
CA ASN A 20 -3.31 -39.74 5.12
C ASN A 20 -2.77 -38.65 4.17
N LYS A 21 -3.61 -38.13 3.29
CA LYS A 21 -3.39 -36.84 2.66
C LYS A 21 -3.75 -35.84 3.74
N THR A 22 -2.74 -35.35 4.46
CA THR A 22 -2.86 -34.06 5.16
C THR A 22 -3.59 -33.11 4.21
N PRO A 23 -4.81 -32.67 4.54
CA PRO A 23 -5.66 -32.10 3.52
C PRO A 23 -5.06 -30.74 3.16
N GLN A 24 -4.53 -30.61 1.94
CA GLN A 24 -4.10 -29.33 1.33
C GLN A 24 -5.18 -28.22 1.50
N ARG A 25 -6.42 -28.61 1.78
CA ARG A 25 -7.58 -27.79 2.10
C ARG A 25 -7.52 -27.10 3.47
N LEU A 26 -7.13 -27.80 4.54
CA LEU A 26 -6.91 -27.17 5.85
C LEU A 26 -5.83 -26.10 5.73
N ASN A 27 -4.83 -26.32 4.87
CA ASN A 27 -3.82 -25.33 4.58
C ASN A 27 -4.38 -24.06 3.93
N PHE A 28 -5.42 -24.12 3.09
CA PHE A 28 -5.96 -22.90 2.45
C PHE A 28 -6.76 -22.02 3.43
N LEU A 29 -7.61 -22.62 4.28
CA LEU A 29 -8.30 -21.88 5.33
C LEU A 29 -7.33 -21.34 6.36
N ARG A 30 -6.42 -22.21 6.85
CA ARG A 30 -5.34 -21.78 7.75
C ARG A 30 -4.54 -20.64 7.13
N ARG A 31 -4.23 -20.70 5.83
CA ARG A 31 -3.51 -19.65 5.09
C ARG A 31 -4.34 -18.38 4.94
N SER A 32 -5.65 -18.47 4.67
CA SER A 32 -6.52 -17.29 4.57
C SER A 32 -6.71 -16.60 5.93
N ILE A 33 -6.94 -17.39 6.98
CA ILE A 33 -7.05 -16.91 8.37
C ILE A 33 -5.71 -16.37 8.87
N THR A 34 -4.58 -17.01 8.55
CA THR A 34 -3.25 -16.46 8.89
C THR A 34 -2.88 -15.23 8.08
N HIS A 35 -3.24 -15.16 6.79
CA HIS A 35 -3.04 -13.93 6.01
C HIS A 35 -3.89 -12.79 6.55
N LEU A 36 -5.10 -13.07 7.00
CA LEU A 36 -5.98 -12.05 7.53
C LEU A 36 -5.61 -11.65 8.96
N SER A 37 -5.33 -12.60 9.85
CA SER A 37 -4.76 -12.26 11.16
C SER A 37 -3.44 -11.51 10.99
N LYS A 38 -2.66 -11.80 9.94
CA LYS A 38 -1.48 -11.02 9.56
C LYS A 38 -1.83 -9.63 9.03
N ILE A 39 -2.85 -9.43 8.19
CA ILE A 39 -3.27 -8.09 7.73
C ILE A 39 -3.81 -7.24 8.88
N PHE A 40 -4.68 -7.80 9.71
CA PHE A 40 -5.24 -7.12 10.89
C PHE A 40 -4.18 -6.89 11.97
N SER A 41 -3.30 -7.86 12.21
CA SER A 41 -2.17 -7.66 13.12
C SER A 41 -1.15 -6.69 12.55
N GLU A 42 -0.88 -6.68 11.25
CA GLU A 42 -0.01 -5.69 10.60
C GLU A 42 -0.62 -4.29 10.72
N GLU A 43 -1.92 -4.14 10.62
CA GLU A 43 -2.59 -2.85 10.79
C GLU A 43 -2.67 -2.39 12.25
N ILE A 44 -3.03 -3.29 13.17
CA ILE A 44 -2.92 -3.03 14.61
C ILE A 44 -1.45 -2.74 14.95
N TYR A 45 -0.50 -3.40 14.30
CA TYR A 45 0.94 -3.18 14.46
C TYR A 45 1.38 -1.84 13.85
N PHE A 46 0.86 -1.40 12.71
CA PHE A 46 1.12 -0.07 12.14
C PHE A 46 0.55 1.03 13.03
N ASN A 47 -0.67 0.85 13.56
CA ASN A 47 -1.23 1.75 14.55
C ASN A 47 -0.44 1.71 15.87
N ARG A 48 0.15 0.57 16.25
CA ARG A 48 0.97 0.41 17.46
C ARG A 48 2.40 0.90 17.30
N THR A 49 2.99 0.81 16.10
CA THR A 49 4.25 1.50 15.79
C THR A 49 4.02 2.99 15.76
N ALA A 50 2.87 3.45 15.26
CA ALA A 50 2.39 4.83 15.38
C ALA A 50 1.94 5.23 16.81
N ASP A 51 2.07 4.34 17.80
CA ASP A 51 1.97 4.64 19.24
C ASP A 51 3.31 4.49 20.04
N ARG A 52 4.39 3.98 19.43
CA ARG A 52 5.75 3.96 20.04
C ARG A 52 6.40 5.35 20.21
N GLN A 53 7.31 5.50 21.17
CA GLN A 53 8.03 6.78 21.35
C GLN A 53 9.10 6.97 20.27
N GLY A 54 8.84 7.80 19.27
CA GLY A 54 9.79 8.18 18.22
C GLY A 54 9.65 9.66 17.84
N LEU A 55 10.73 10.29 17.38
CA LEU A 55 10.77 11.74 17.09
C LEU A 55 9.69 12.18 16.10
N LEU A 56 9.54 11.50 14.95
CA LEU A 56 8.48 11.85 14.00
C LEU A 56 7.08 11.55 14.51
N GLN A 57 6.95 10.75 15.55
CA GLN A 57 5.66 10.29 16.03
C GLN A 57 5.05 11.21 17.07
N ALA A 58 5.90 11.93 17.80
CA ALA A 58 5.51 13.02 18.67
C ALA A 58 5.06 14.26 17.88
N ILE A 59 5.44 14.36 16.61
CA ILE A 59 5.15 15.53 15.77
C ILE A 59 3.71 15.52 15.29
N ASP A 60 3.11 16.71 15.27
CA ASP A 60 1.77 16.97 14.78
C ASP A 60 1.59 16.44 13.33
N PRO A 61 0.55 15.62 13.06
CA PRO A 61 0.34 14.98 11.76
C PRO A 61 0.24 15.97 10.59
N ARG A 62 -0.28 17.17 10.86
CA ARG A 62 -0.47 18.24 9.87
C ARG A 62 0.85 18.80 9.34
N ALA A 63 1.80 19.09 10.22
CA ALA A 63 3.10 19.63 9.84
C ALA A 63 3.88 18.57 9.05
N LYS A 64 3.82 17.32 9.50
CA LYS A 64 4.43 16.18 8.82
C LYS A 64 3.86 15.96 7.42
N LEU A 65 2.54 16.02 7.25
CA LEU A 65 1.88 15.88 5.95
C LEU A 65 2.31 16.96 4.96
N ILE A 66 2.26 18.23 5.38
CA ILE A 66 2.67 19.36 4.54
C ILE A 66 4.14 19.20 4.14
N LEU A 67 5.00 18.89 5.10
CA LEU A 67 6.42 18.70 4.88
C LEU A 67 6.72 17.61 3.85
N ILE A 68 6.13 16.42 4.03
CA ILE A 68 6.37 15.29 3.13
C ILE A 68 5.82 15.61 1.74
N LEU A 69 4.69 16.29 1.62
CA LEU A 69 4.15 16.74 0.34
C LEU A 69 5.09 17.74 -0.35
N ILE A 70 5.64 18.71 0.37
CA ILE A 70 6.62 19.67 -0.17
C ILE A 70 7.89 18.95 -0.63
N PHE A 71 8.41 18.00 0.14
CA PHE A 71 9.58 17.21 -0.25
C PHE A 71 9.31 16.39 -1.52
N ILE A 72 8.15 15.76 -1.63
CA ILE A 72 7.75 15.07 -2.86
C ILE A 72 7.69 16.05 -4.02
N LEU A 73 7.14 17.26 -3.85
CA LEU A 73 7.08 18.29 -4.91
C LEU A 73 8.48 18.78 -5.32
N ILE A 74 9.45 18.83 -4.41
CA ILE A 74 10.82 19.24 -4.74
C ILE A 74 11.56 18.13 -5.51
N ILE A 75 11.45 16.88 -5.08
CA ILE A 75 11.94 15.73 -5.87
C ILE A 75 11.26 15.72 -7.25
N ASN A 76 9.96 16.01 -7.23
CA ASN A 76 9.01 16.45 -8.27
C ASN A 76 9.49 17.45 -9.35
N CYS A 77 10.25 18.45 -8.94
CA CYS A 77 10.58 19.60 -9.78
C CYS A 77 12.07 19.66 -10.10
N SER A 78 12.90 18.96 -9.32
CA SER A 78 14.33 18.89 -9.56
C SER A 78 14.63 18.27 -10.92
N HIS A 79 15.52 18.92 -11.68
CA HIS A 79 16.14 18.42 -12.89
C HIS A 79 17.51 17.77 -12.64
N THR A 80 18.07 17.91 -11.44
CA THR A 80 19.38 17.36 -11.07
C THR A 80 19.25 16.08 -10.25
N PHE A 81 20.25 15.19 -10.35
CA PHE A 81 20.31 13.94 -9.57
C PHE A 81 20.57 14.15 -8.08
N THR A 82 21.19 15.27 -7.77
CA THR A 82 21.73 15.53 -6.44
C THR A 82 20.65 15.84 -5.42
N ILE A 83 19.62 16.60 -5.78
CA ILE A 83 18.52 16.95 -4.88
C ILE A 83 17.75 15.71 -4.40
N PRO A 84 17.31 14.76 -5.27
CA PRO A 84 16.70 13.50 -4.84
C PRO A 84 17.61 12.70 -3.89
N LEU A 85 18.91 12.65 -4.17
CA LEU A 85 19.87 11.88 -3.38
C LEU A 85 20.06 12.48 -1.96
N VAL A 86 20.17 13.81 -1.85
CA VAL A 86 20.23 14.50 -0.56
C VAL A 86 18.94 14.30 0.23
N LEU A 87 17.78 14.42 -0.42
CA LEU A 87 16.49 14.17 0.23
C LEU A 87 16.36 12.71 0.69
N PHE A 88 16.88 11.75 -0.07
CA PHE A 88 16.94 10.35 0.38
C PHE A 88 17.85 10.15 1.60
N ALA A 89 18.99 10.84 1.66
CA ALA A 89 19.83 10.80 2.86
C ALA A 89 19.08 11.34 4.09
N ILE A 90 18.35 12.45 3.93
CA ILE A 90 17.51 13.04 4.98
C ILE A 90 16.40 12.06 5.42
N THR A 91 15.76 11.34 4.49
CA THR A 91 14.74 10.34 4.86
C THR A 91 15.32 9.17 5.65
N LEU A 92 16.55 8.72 5.33
CA LEU A 92 17.24 7.69 6.11
C LEU A 92 17.57 8.17 7.53
N VAL A 93 17.99 9.42 7.69
CA VAL A 93 18.21 10.03 9.01
C VAL A 93 16.91 10.08 9.81
N TYR A 94 15.82 10.54 9.21
CA TYR A 94 14.51 10.58 9.85
C TYR A 94 13.97 9.19 10.21
N ALA A 95 14.20 8.19 9.35
CA ALA A 95 13.83 6.81 9.63
C ALA A 95 14.60 6.25 10.83
N LYS A 96 15.92 6.53 10.91
CA LYS A 96 16.76 6.11 12.04
C LYS A 96 16.33 6.77 13.35
N LEU A 97 16.08 8.08 13.33
CA LEU A 97 15.58 8.85 14.48
C LEU A 97 14.19 8.40 14.95
N SER A 98 13.40 7.80 14.05
CA SER A 98 12.07 7.27 14.36
C SER A 98 12.08 5.79 14.74
N HIS A 99 13.26 5.19 14.93
CA HIS A 99 13.43 3.76 15.20
C HIS A 99 12.73 2.84 14.20
N ILE A 100 12.63 3.26 12.94
CA ILE A 100 12.09 2.44 11.86
C ILE A 100 13.23 1.62 11.27
N SER A 101 13.01 0.32 11.06
CA SER A 101 14.02 -0.55 10.44
C SER A 101 14.32 -0.08 9.02
N LEU A 102 15.54 0.40 8.79
CA LEU A 102 16.02 0.89 7.49
C LEU A 102 15.90 -0.17 6.39
N THR A 103 16.07 -1.45 6.76
CA THR A 103 15.94 -2.58 5.84
C THR A 103 14.52 -2.77 5.31
N GLN A 104 13.50 -2.49 6.13
CA GLN A 104 12.10 -2.56 5.67
C GLN A 104 11.76 -1.38 4.76
N LEU A 105 12.24 -0.18 5.10
CA LEU A 105 12.07 1.02 4.29
C LEU A 105 12.66 0.81 2.88
N THR A 106 13.93 0.44 2.80
CA THR A 106 14.61 0.26 1.50
C THR A 106 14.02 -0.91 0.72
N ARG A 107 13.76 -2.06 1.36
CA ARG A 107 13.19 -3.22 0.68
C ARG A 107 11.77 -2.97 0.16
N ARG A 108 10.90 -2.28 0.90
CA ARG A 108 9.54 -2.00 0.40
C ARG A 108 9.51 -0.85 -0.61
N ALA A 109 10.27 0.22 -0.39
CA ALA A 109 10.25 1.38 -1.27
C ALA A 109 10.96 1.14 -2.60
N TRP A 110 12.05 0.37 -2.63
CA TRP A 110 12.88 0.22 -3.84
C TRP A 110 12.63 -1.04 -4.67
N LEU A 111 11.94 -2.05 -4.13
CA LEU A 111 11.91 -3.38 -4.77
C LEU A 111 10.78 -3.57 -5.79
N ILE A 112 9.55 -3.14 -5.49
CA ILE A 112 8.39 -3.44 -6.35
C ILE A 112 8.15 -2.34 -7.38
N ILE A 113 7.89 -1.12 -6.91
CA ILE A 113 7.39 -0.04 -7.77
C ILE A 113 8.50 0.61 -8.60
N PRO A 114 9.67 0.97 -8.07
CA PRO A 114 10.75 1.55 -8.88
C PRO A 114 11.30 0.57 -9.92
N VAL A 115 11.38 -0.72 -9.59
CA VAL A 115 11.79 -1.76 -10.54
C VAL A 115 10.76 -1.88 -11.67
N PHE A 116 9.47 -1.84 -11.35
CA PHE A 116 8.43 -1.81 -12.38
C PHE A 116 8.54 -0.57 -13.29
N ILE A 117 8.78 0.60 -12.71
CA ILE A 117 9.00 1.84 -13.47
C ILE A 117 10.25 1.73 -14.35
N LEU A 118 11.34 1.15 -13.82
CA LEU A 118 12.56 0.90 -14.58
C LEU A 118 12.26 0.03 -15.81
N ILE A 119 11.56 -1.10 -15.61
CA ILE A 119 11.16 -2.01 -16.70
C ILE A 119 10.28 -1.26 -17.72
N CYS A 120 9.27 -0.53 -17.25
CA CYS A 120 8.34 0.19 -18.12
C CYS A 120 8.99 1.37 -18.85
N SER A 121 10.06 1.95 -18.30
CA SER A 121 10.82 3.06 -18.86
C SER A 121 11.96 2.58 -19.78
N THR A 122 12.28 1.28 -19.81
CA THR A 122 13.29 0.73 -20.75
C THR A 122 13.04 1.08 -22.22
N PRO A 123 11.80 1.21 -22.74
CA PRO A 123 11.60 1.68 -24.12
C PRO A 123 12.13 3.10 -24.36
N ALA A 124 12.23 3.94 -23.31
CA ALA A 124 12.81 5.27 -23.39
C ALA A 124 14.35 5.26 -23.43
N LEU A 125 15.01 4.14 -23.12
CA LEU A 125 16.44 3.93 -23.38
C LEU A 125 16.72 3.81 -24.89
N PHE A 126 15.74 3.30 -25.63
CA PHE A 126 15.85 3.09 -27.06
C PHE A 126 15.38 4.34 -27.81
N ASN A 127 16.12 4.68 -28.86
CA ASN A 127 15.93 5.84 -29.75
C ASN A 127 14.58 5.88 -30.51
N VAL A 128 13.58 5.11 -30.09
CA VAL A 128 12.22 5.12 -30.64
C VAL A 128 11.45 6.37 -30.18
N LEU A 129 11.84 6.97 -29.04
CA LEU A 129 11.06 8.04 -28.39
C LEU A 129 11.82 9.36 -28.17
N ILE A 130 13.16 9.36 -28.06
CA ILE A 130 13.96 10.55 -27.74
C ILE A 130 15.26 10.56 -28.58
N PRO A 131 15.44 11.52 -29.51
CA PRO A 131 16.70 11.65 -30.24
C PRO A 131 17.79 12.17 -29.28
N GLY A 132 18.94 11.50 -29.21
CA GLY A 132 20.08 11.94 -28.41
C GLY A 132 21.41 11.34 -28.87
N LYS A 133 22.52 11.80 -28.29
CA LYS A 133 23.87 11.40 -28.68
C LYS A 133 24.10 9.90 -28.40
N VAL A 134 24.71 9.25 -29.39
CA VAL A 134 24.95 7.81 -29.46
C VAL A 134 26.12 7.45 -28.54
N LEU A 135 25.90 6.64 -27.50
CA LEU A 135 27.00 6.15 -26.64
C LEU A 135 27.42 4.72 -26.97
N LEU A 136 26.46 3.84 -27.32
CA LEU A 136 26.74 2.45 -27.70
C LEU A 136 25.80 1.98 -28.81
N THR A 137 26.40 1.43 -29.86
CA THR A 137 25.73 0.81 -31.01
C THR A 137 25.52 -0.69 -30.73
N VAL A 138 24.32 -1.12 -30.32
CA VAL A 138 24.09 -2.53 -29.95
C VAL A 138 23.91 -3.41 -31.19
N ILE A 139 23.45 -2.85 -32.33
CA ILE A 139 23.26 -3.59 -33.59
C ILE A 139 23.86 -2.77 -34.73
N SER A 140 24.93 -3.30 -35.33
CA SER A 140 25.52 -2.74 -36.55
C SER A 140 24.56 -2.92 -37.73
N THR A 141 24.58 -1.91 -38.60
CA THR A 141 23.73 -1.73 -39.78
C THR A 141 23.95 -2.85 -40.79
N ASN A 142 23.20 -3.94 -40.69
CA ASN A 142 22.95 -4.80 -41.84
C ASN A 142 21.66 -5.58 -41.65
N SER A 143 20.55 -5.11 -42.22
CA SER A 143 19.59 -5.95 -42.94
C SER A 143 18.28 -5.20 -43.20
N LYS A 144 17.77 -5.38 -44.42
CA LYS A 144 16.48 -4.95 -44.97
C LYS A 144 15.29 -5.35 -44.07
N SER A 145 14.95 -4.54 -43.07
CA SER A 145 13.61 -4.56 -42.49
C SER A 145 13.12 -3.12 -42.26
N GLN A 146 11.98 -2.77 -42.85
CA GLN A 146 11.41 -1.42 -42.81
C GLN A 146 10.99 -0.97 -41.39
N TRP A 147 10.99 -1.87 -40.41
CA TRP A 147 10.67 -1.58 -39.01
C TRP A 147 11.87 -1.13 -38.16
N PHE A 148 13.11 -1.49 -38.53
CA PHE A 148 14.34 -1.18 -37.76
C PHE A 148 15.38 -0.41 -38.61
N SER A 149 14.92 0.56 -39.39
CA SER A 149 15.80 1.29 -40.33
C SER A 149 16.79 2.24 -39.66
N HIS A 150 16.60 2.55 -38.37
CA HIS A 150 17.57 3.26 -37.53
C HIS A 150 18.02 2.29 -36.45
N GLY A 151 19.30 1.91 -36.45
CA GLY A 151 19.84 0.92 -35.50
C GLY A 151 19.45 1.19 -34.04
N LEU A 152 19.41 0.13 -33.23
CA LEU A 152 19.17 0.24 -31.80
C LEU A 152 20.43 0.82 -31.13
N TYR A 153 20.35 2.11 -30.81
CA TYR A 153 21.37 2.84 -30.07
C TYR A 153 20.85 3.21 -28.69
N ILE A 154 21.71 3.07 -27.68
CA ILE A 154 21.44 3.58 -26.34
C ILE A 154 21.81 5.07 -26.35
N SER A 155 20.83 5.93 -26.11
CA SER A 155 20.99 7.39 -26.02
C SER A 155 21.43 7.80 -24.62
N ASP A 156 22.43 8.68 -24.49
CA ASP A 156 22.88 9.23 -23.21
C ASP A 156 21.73 9.93 -22.45
N ASN A 157 20.92 10.69 -23.19
CA ASN A 157 19.72 11.35 -22.65
C ASN A 157 18.66 10.32 -22.18
N GLY A 158 18.57 9.18 -22.85
CA GLY A 158 17.67 8.08 -22.47
C GLY A 158 18.10 7.45 -21.14
N LEU A 159 19.39 7.15 -20.99
CA LEU A 159 19.95 6.61 -19.74
C LEU A 159 19.77 7.58 -18.57
N HIS A 160 20.06 8.86 -18.78
CA HIS A 160 19.86 9.91 -17.78
C HIS A 160 18.40 9.97 -17.32
N SER A 161 17.45 9.95 -18.26
CA SER A 161 16.02 10.01 -17.97
C SER A 161 15.52 8.80 -17.18
N VAL A 162 15.94 7.58 -17.56
CA VAL A 162 15.55 6.35 -16.84
C VAL A 162 16.13 6.33 -15.42
N MET A 163 17.41 6.69 -15.26
CA MET A 163 18.04 6.77 -13.96
C MET A 163 17.35 7.80 -13.05
N MET A 164 16.96 8.94 -13.62
CA MET A 164 16.26 9.99 -12.90
C MET A 164 14.85 9.55 -12.47
N MET A 165 14.10 8.88 -13.35
CA MET A 165 12.78 8.33 -13.01
C MET A 165 12.87 7.27 -11.90
N PHE A 166 13.90 6.42 -11.96
CA PHE A 166 14.14 5.39 -10.96
C PHE A 166 14.43 6.00 -9.58
N ILE A 167 15.39 6.93 -9.49
CA ILE A 167 15.75 7.53 -8.19
C ILE A 167 14.59 8.34 -7.61
N ARG A 168 13.86 9.07 -8.46
CA ARG A 168 12.73 9.90 -8.06
C ARG A 168 11.56 9.12 -7.50
N SER A 169 11.19 8.03 -8.18
CA SER A 169 10.14 7.14 -7.70
C SER A 169 10.56 6.47 -6.38
N GLY A 170 11.77 5.94 -6.30
CA GLY A 170 12.31 5.35 -5.06
C GLY A 170 12.31 6.33 -3.87
N CYS A 171 12.75 7.57 -4.09
CA CYS A 171 12.77 8.60 -3.04
C CYS A 171 11.34 8.99 -2.61
N SER A 172 10.44 9.23 -3.57
CA SER A 172 9.05 9.61 -3.28
C SER A 172 8.32 8.50 -2.49
N LEU A 173 8.53 7.23 -2.86
CA LEU A 173 7.95 6.11 -2.15
C LEU A 173 8.53 5.95 -0.74
N SER A 174 9.83 6.21 -0.56
CA SER A 174 10.45 6.15 0.78
C SER A 174 9.82 7.16 1.75
N LEU A 175 9.53 8.38 1.26
CA LEU A 175 8.84 9.42 2.02
C LEU A 175 7.41 9.02 2.38
N VAL A 176 6.65 8.51 1.40
CA VAL A 176 5.27 8.06 1.62
C VAL A 176 5.23 6.89 2.61
N TYR A 177 6.16 5.93 2.49
CA TYR A 177 6.25 4.81 3.43
C TYR A 177 6.58 5.31 4.85
N LEU A 178 7.51 6.25 5.00
CA LEU A 178 7.83 6.86 6.28
C LEU A 178 6.61 7.58 6.89
N LEU A 179 5.83 8.31 6.09
CA LEU A 179 4.57 8.92 6.55
C LEU A 179 3.59 7.87 7.08
N LEU A 180 3.31 6.82 6.28
CA LEU A 180 2.32 5.80 6.59
C LEU A 180 2.71 4.92 7.79
N THR A 181 4.01 4.77 8.05
CA THR A 181 4.51 4.00 9.20
C THR A 181 4.56 4.79 10.49
N THR A 182 4.76 6.11 10.41
CA THR A 182 4.86 6.99 11.58
C THR A 182 3.56 7.67 11.97
N THR A 183 2.49 7.54 11.18
CA THR A 183 1.23 8.27 11.39
C THR A 183 0.06 7.31 11.31
N SER A 184 -0.77 7.29 12.35
CA SER A 184 -1.99 6.47 12.38
C SER A 184 -3.02 6.98 11.36
N TRP A 185 -3.91 6.11 10.88
CA TRP A 185 -4.98 6.50 9.95
C TRP A 185 -5.90 7.60 10.53
N ASN A 186 -6.20 7.50 11.83
CA ASN A 186 -7.02 8.48 12.53
C ASN A 186 -6.33 9.86 12.61
N ASP A 187 -5.01 9.87 12.77
CA ASP A 187 -4.23 11.11 12.81
C ASP A 187 -4.03 11.70 11.40
N LEU A 188 -3.90 10.84 10.38
CA LEU A 188 -3.83 11.22 8.97
C LEU A 188 -5.12 11.96 8.53
N THR A 189 -6.27 11.35 8.77
CA THR A 189 -7.58 11.91 8.40
C THR A 189 -7.88 13.23 9.11
N LYS A 190 -7.44 13.39 10.36
CA LYS A 190 -7.47 14.68 11.07
C LYS A 190 -6.51 15.70 10.49
N GLY A 191 -5.30 15.29 10.13
CA GLY A 191 -4.34 16.14 9.43
C GLY A 191 -4.96 16.70 8.15
N LEU A 192 -5.63 15.86 7.36
CA LEU A 192 -6.41 16.30 6.19
C LEU A 192 -7.54 17.27 6.55
N SER A 193 -8.26 17.03 7.65
CA SER A 193 -9.33 17.95 8.12
C SER A 193 -8.82 19.35 8.41
N LEU A 194 -7.61 19.48 8.92
CA LEU A 194 -6.99 20.77 9.23
C LEU A 194 -6.42 21.46 7.98
N LEU A 195 -6.12 20.70 6.93
CA LEU A 195 -5.73 21.20 5.60
C LEU A 195 -6.91 21.73 4.78
N LYS A 196 -8.04 22.05 5.43
CA LYS A 196 -9.29 22.52 4.82
C LYS A 196 -9.92 21.54 3.82
N ALA A 197 -9.61 20.24 3.92
CA ALA A 197 -10.35 19.24 3.15
C ALA A 197 -11.84 19.25 3.57
N PRO A 198 -12.79 19.12 2.62
CA PRO A 198 -14.22 19.11 2.94
C PRO A 198 -14.57 18.01 3.95
N THR A 199 -15.40 18.33 4.94
CA THR A 199 -15.81 17.38 5.99
C THR A 199 -16.46 16.11 5.42
N GLY A 200 -17.22 16.25 4.33
CA GLY A 200 -17.82 15.12 3.62
C GLY A 200 -16.78 14.14 3.05
N PHE A 201 -15.66 14.64 2.54
CA PHE A 201 -14.59 13.79 2.01
C PHE A 201 -13.94 12.94 3.13
N ILE A 202 -13.68 13.57 4.28
CA ILE A 202 -13.10 12.89 5.44
C ILE A 202 -14.09 11.85 6.00
N LEU A 203 -15.39 12.15 5.98
CA LEU A 203 -16.43 11.22 6.41
C LEU A 203 -16.43 9.96 5.55
N ILE A 204 -16.45 10.14 4.22
CA ILE A 204 -16.40 9.05 3.26
C ILE A 204 -15.14 8.21 3.52
N LEU A 205 -13.97 8.85 3.62
CA LEU A 205 -12.70 8.17 3.84
C LEU A 205 -12.66 7.37 5.15
N SER A 206 -13.18 7.95 6.24
CA SER A 206 -13.27 7.28 7.55
C SER A 206 -14.23 6.09 7.52
N MET A 207 -15.38 6.20 6.85
CA MET A 207 -16.35 5.11 6.74
C MET A 207 -15.85 4.02 5.79
N THR A 208 -15.21 4.37 4.68
CA THR A 208 -14.56 3.42 3.77
C THR A 208 -13.54 2.59 4.51
N TYR A 209 -12.66 3.21 5.30
CA TYR A 209 -11.69 2.49 6.12
C TYR A 209 -12.36 1.48 7.06
N ARG A 210 -13.38 1.91 7.82
CA ARG A 210 -14.15 1.00 8.68
C ARG A 210 -14.82 -0.14 7.90
N TYR A 211 -15.36 0.14 6.72
CA TYR A 211 -16.08 -0.85 5.89
C TYR A 211 -15.15 -1.84 5.21
N ILE A 212 -13.91 -1.48 4.89
CA ILE A 212 -12.92 -2.41 4.35
C ILE A 212 -12.73 -3.59 5.31
N PHE A 213 -12.54 -3.35 6.62
CA PHE A 213 -12.41 -4.42 7.61
C PHE A 213 -13.68 -5.24 7.77
N LEU A 214 -14.82 -4.57 7.85
CA LEU A 214 -16.11 -5.24 8.04
C LEU A 214 -16.46 -6.13 6.85
N LEU A 215 -16.30 -5.65 5.62
CA LEU A 215 -16.60 -6.41 4.41
C LEU A 215 -15.57 -7.52 4.18
N THR A 216 -14.31 -7.30 4.54
CA THR A 216 -13.28 -8.35 4.46
C THR A 216 -13.60 -9.51 5.41
N ASN A 217 -14.03 -9.22 6.63
CA ASN A 217 -14.48 -10.24 7.58
C ASN A 217 -15.72 -10.99 7.05
N CYS A 218 -16.67 -10.29 6.43
CA CYS A 218 -17.81 -10.94 5.79
C CYS A 218 -17.37 -11.87 4.64
N ALA A 219 -16.47 -11.41 3.78
CA ALA A 219 -15.96 -12.20 2.66
C ALA A 219 -15.26 -13.49 3.15
N LEU A 220 -14.51 -13.41 4.25
CA LEU A 220 -13.92 -14.59 4.88
C LEU A 220 -14.96 -15.56 5.40
N GLN A 221 -15.94 -15.08 6.17
CA GLN A 221 -16.99 -15.93 6.72
C GLN A 221 -17.75 -16.67 5.61
N MET A 222 -17.99 -16.01 4.47
CA MET A 222 -18.59 -16.64 3.31
C MET A 222 -17.71 -17.75 2.72
N ASN A 223 -16.40 -17.52 2.64
CA ASN A 223 -15.46 -18.52 2.15
C ASN A 223 -15.32 -19.71 3.11
N GLU A 224 -15.33 -19.46 4.42
CA GLU A 224 -15.31 -20.48 5.47
C GLU A 224 -16.60 -21.31 5.47
N ALA A 225 -17.77 -20.66 5.40
CA ALA A 225 -19.05 -21.35 5.30
C ALA A 225 -19.12 -22.23 4.05
N ARG A 226 -18.60 -21.76 2.90
CA ARG A 226 -18.49 -22.59 1.70
C ARG A 226 -17.57 -23.78 1.90
N PHE A 227 -16.42 -23.56 2.55
CA PHE A 227 -15.47 -24.62 2.82
C PHE A 227 -16.11 -25.75 3.64
N LEU A 228 -16.87 -25.40 4.69
CA LEU A 228 -17.54 -26.37 5.54
C LEU A 228 -18.62 -27.18 4.80
N ARG A 229 -19.29 -26.59 3.81
CA ARG A 229 -20.33 -27.26 3.00
C ARG A 229 -19.77 -28.12 1.86
N THR A 230 -18.50 -27.95 1.49
CA THR A 230 -17.96 -28.58 0.28
C THR A 230 -17.11 -29.81 0.61
N VAL A 231 -17.60 -30.99 0.22
CA VAL A 231 -16.84 -32.26 0.27
C VAL A 231 -16.31 -32.57 -1.14
N GLY A 232 -15.03 -32.92 -1.30
CA GLY A 232 -14.47 -33.31 -2.62
C GLY A 232 -13.95 -32.15 -3.50
N ARG A 233 -13.21 -32.45 -4.57
CA ARG A 233 -12.45 -31.47 -5.39
C ARG A 233 -13.41 -30.58 -6.21
N LEU A 234 -13.23 -29.27 -6.09
CA LEU A 234 -14.03 -28.28 -6.80
C LEU A 234 -13.51 -28.05 -8.22
N ASN A 235 -14.42 -27.91 -9.17
CA ASN A 235 -14.07 -27.51 -10.52
C ASN A 235 -13.77 -25.99 -10.57
N HIS A 236 -12.85 -25.57 -11.44
CA HIS A 236 -12.44 -24.17 -11.56
C HIS A 236 -13.63 -23.26 -11.95
N ARG A 237 -14.59 -23.80 -12.72
CA ARG A 237 -15.82 -23.09 -13.14
C ARG A 237 -16.73 -22.76 -11.95
N GLU A 238 -16.91 -23.70 -11.04
CA GLU A 238 -17.72 -23.50 -9.83
C GLU A 238 -17.06 -22.49 -8.88
N ASN A 239 -15.73 -22.51 -8.81
CA ASN A 239 -14.99 -21.53 -8.00
C ASN A 239 -15.19 -20.10 -8.50
N ARG A 240 -15.11 -19.89 -9.83
CA ARG A 240 -15.40 -18.57 -10.41
C ARG A 240 -16.84 -18.14 -10.17
N ARG A 241 -17.81 -19.07 -10.30
CA ARG A 241 -19.23 -18.80 -10.04
C ARG A 241 -19.47 -18.37 -8.58
N PHE A 242 -18.84 -19.07 -7.63
CA PHE A 242 -18.92 -18.69 -6.21
C PHE A 242 -18.33 -17.31 -5.93
N ILE A 243 -17.17 -16.99 -6.50
CA ILE A 243 -16.54 -15.67 -6.31
C ILE A 243 -17.47 -14.58 -6.86
N GLY A 244 -18.06 -14.79 -8.04
CA GLY A 244 -19.05 -13.87 -8.61
C GLY A 244 -20.27 -13.66 -7.70
N HIS A 245 -20.86 -14.74 -7.18
CA HIS A 245 -21.97 -14.64 -6.23
C HIS A 245 -21.57 -13.96 -4.92
N SER A 246 -20.34 -14.19 -4.45
CA SER A 246 -19.83 -13.58 -3.22
C SER A 246 -19.64 -12.08 -3.39
N MET A 247 -19.08 -11.64 -4.52
CA MET A 247 -18.94 -10.23 -4.86
C MET A 247 -20.31 -9.53 -4.95
N ALA A 248 -21.29 -10.16 -5.62
CA ALA A 248 -22.64 -9.62 -5.73
C ALA A 248 -23.32 -9.47 -4.35
N LEU A 249 -23.21 -10.48 -3.49
CA LEU A 249 -23.78 -10.41 -2.14
C LEU A 249 -23.09 -9.35 -1.27
N LEU A 250 -21.76 -9.23 -1.35
CA LEU A 250 -21.01 -8.19 -0.63
C LEU A 250 -21.43 -6.78 -1.06
N PHE A 251 -21.70 -6.59 -2.36
CA PHE A 251 -22.20 -5.32 -2.88
C PHE A 251 -23.61 -4.97 -2.36
N ILE A 252 -24.52 -5.95 -2.34
CA ILE A 252 -25.86 -5.76 -1.76
C ILE A 252 -25.75 -5.44 -0.27
N LYS A 253 -24.91 -6.19 0.45
CA LYS A 253 -24.69 -6.01 1.89
C LYS A 253 -24.05 -4.66 2.20
N SER A 254 -23.10 -4.17 1.40
CA SER A 254 -22.48 -2.87 1.62
C SER A 254 -23.48 -1.72 1.46
N ASN A 255 -24.39 -1.82 0.48
CA ASN A 255 -25.45 -0.83 0.29
C ASN A 255 -26.44 -0.83 1.47
N TYR A 256 -26.87 -2.01 1.91
CA TYR A 256 -27.72 -2.14 3.10
C TYR A 256 -27.07 -1.59 4.37
N LEU A 257 -25.77 -1.85 4.58
CA LEU A 257 -25.03 -1.30 5.69
C LEU A 257 -24.90 0.23 5.61
N ALA A 258 -24.73 0.78 4.41
CA ALA A 258 -24.69 2.22 4.21
C ALA A 258 -26.00 2.90 4.65
N THR A 259 -27.16 2.32 4.30
CA THR A 259 -28.47 2.85 4.71
C THR A 259 -28.72 2.71 6.20
N GLU A 260 -28.42 1.54 6.78
CA GLU A 260 -28.60 1.27 8.22
C GLU A 260 -27.72 2.18 9.08
N ILE A 261 -26.43 2.30 8.75
CA ILE A 261 -25.50 3.13 9.51
C ILE A 261 -25.84 4.60 9.35
N PHE A 262 -26.31 5.03 8.18
CA PHE A 262 -26.79 6.39 7.99
C PHE A 262 -28.03 6.71 8.83
N ALA A 263 -29.00 5.79 8.87
CA ALA A 263 -30.18 5.91 9.72
C ALA A 263 -29.78 5.99 11.21
N ALA A 264 -28.87 5.11 11.66
CA ALA A 264 -28.35 5.12 13.03
C ALA A 264 -27.59 6.41 13.36
N MET A 265 -26.82 6.97 12.42
CA MET A 265 -26.15 8.26 12.58
C MET A 265 -27.17 9.39 12.76
N ARG A 266 -28.22 9.43 11.93
CA ARG A 266 -29.30 10.41 12.09
C ARG A 266 -30.01 10.29 13.43
N ALA A 267 -30.34 9.08 13.88
CA ALA A 267 -30.97 8.84 15.17
C ALA A 267 -30.12 9.32 16.37
N ARG A 268 -28.78 9.30 16.23
CA ARG A 268 -27.84 9.82 17.24
C ARG A 268 -27.61 11.34 17.16
N GLY A 269 -28.32 12.05 16.29
CA GLY A 269 -28.19 13.51 16.13
C GLY A 269 -26.97 13.94 15.32
N PHE A 270 -26.62 13.21 14.25
CA PHE A 270 -25.48 13.55 13.40
C PHE A 270 -25.60 14.94 12.75
N SER A 271 -24.76 15.89 13.19
CA SER A 271 -24.75 17.30 12.78
C SER A 271 -23.82 17.59 11.59
N HIS A 272 -23.57 16.61 10.71
CA HIS A 272 -22.66 16.73 9.54
C HIS A 272 -21.19 17.07 9.87
N LYS A 273 -20.84 17.08 11.16
CA LYS A 273 -19.47 17.29 11.66
C LYS A 273 -18.96 16.01 12.28
N ILE A 274 -17.76 15.61 11.88
CA ILE A 274 -17.06 14.47 12.46
C ILE A 274 -16.36 14.98 13.71
N VAL A 275 -16.81 14.51 14.87
CA VAL A 275 -16.12 14.75 16.13
C VAL A 275 -15.06 13.68 16.29
N SER A 276 -13.83 14.07 16.56
CA SER A 276 -12.79 13.12 16.95
C SER A 276 -12.33 13.34 18.38
N LEU A 277 -12.12 12.24 19.10
CA LEU A 277 -11.80 12.22 20.54
C LEU A 277 -10.43 12.83 20.87
N LYS A 278 -9.45 12.69 19.98
CA LYS A 278 -8.09 13.24 20.16
C LYS A 278 -7.99 14.62 19.53
N THR A 279 -7.72 15.64 20.35
CA THR A 279 -7.42 17.01 19.91
C THR A 279 -5.95 17.12 19.55
N LEU A 280 -5.63 17.58 18.34
CA LEU A 280 -4.27 17.90 17.94
C LEU A 280 -3.90 19.27 18.50
N LYS A 281 -2.82 19.35 19.26
CA LYS A 281 -2.26 20.60 19.79
C LYS A 281 -0.83 20.69 19.29
N LEU A 282 -0.45 21.84 18.76
CA LEU A 282 0.95 22.11 18.45
C LEU A 282 1.76 22.12 19.73
N ASP A 283 2.76 21.27 19.77
CA ASP A 283 3.77 21.31 20.82
C ASP A 283 4.99 22.11 20.34
N LYS A 284 5.85 22.53 21.28
CA LYS A 284 7.08 23.29 20.99
C LYS A 284 8.03 22.51 20.07
N ILE A 285 7.97 21.18 20.12
CA ILE A 285 8.75 20.27 19.26
C ILE A 285 8.36 20.45 17.78
N ASP A 286 7.07 20.72 17.49
CA ASP A 286 6.59 20.91 16.13
C ASP A 286 7.17 22.17 15.50
N TYR A 287 7.30 23.25 16.28
CA TYR A 287 7.91 24.49 15.82
C TYR A 287 9.39 24.32 15.48
N ILE A 288 10.15 23.65 16.35
CA ILE A 288 11.58 23.38 16.10
C ILE A 288 11.74 22.53 14.84
N PHE A 289 10.90 21.52 14.67
CA PHE A 289 10.92 20.66 13.49
C PHE A 289 10.58 21.42 12.21
N MET A 290 9.55 22.27 12.23
CA MET A 290 9.18 23.09 11.08
C MET A 290 10.30 24.07 10.69
N ILE A 291 10.97 24.70 11.67
CA ILE A 291 12.08 25.63 11.41
C ILE A 291 13.25 24.90 10.77
N ASN A 292 13.69 23.76 11.35
CA ASN A 292 14.80 22.98 10.82
C ASN A 292 14.54 22.57 9.35
N ASN A 293 13.36 22.04 9.08
CA ASN A 293 13.01 21.66 7.72
C ASN A 293 12.82 22.85 6.78
N GLY A 294 12.34 23.99 7.27
CA GLY A 294 12.28 25.23 6.49
C GLY A 294 13.67 25.68 6.03
N ILE A 295 14.68 25.56 6.89
CA ILE A 295 16.09 25.86 6.55
C ILE A 295 16.59 24.89 5.48
N ILE A 296 16.36 23.58 5.65
CA ILE A 296 16.73 22.55 4.67
C ILE A 296 16.10 22.85 3.30
N LEU A 297 14.82 23.23 3.27
CA LEU A 297 14.11 23.59 2.05
C LEU A 297 14.73 24.80 1.35
N LEU A 298 15.05 25.86 2.10
CA LEU A 298 15.67 27.06 1.55
C LEU A 298 17.05 26.76 0.94
N ILE A 299 17.86 25.93 1.60
CA ILE A 299 19.17 25.51 1.09
C ILE A 299 19.00 24.73 -0.22
N LEU A 300 18.06 23.78 -0.28
CA LEU A 300 17.80 23.00 -1.49
C LEU A 300 17.29 23.84 -2.65
N LEU A 301 16.41 24.82 -2.39
CA LEU A 301 15.91 25.73 -3.42
C LEU A 301 16.99 26.70 -3.91
N ALA A 302 17.82 27.22 -3.01
CA ALA A 302 18.96 28.05 -3.39
C ALA A 302 19.92 27.27 -4.29
N TRP A 303 20.17 26.00 -3.96
CA TRP A 303 21.02 25.14 -4.76
C TRP A 303 20.39 24.76 -6.10
N SER A 304 19.09 24.50 -6.12
CA SER A 304 18.33 24.26 -7.36
C SER A 304 18.35 25.46 -8.31
N LYS A 305 18.52 26.68 -7.80
CA LYS A 305 18.58 27.90 -8.63
C LYS A 305 19.99 28.19 -9.12
N ILE A 306 21.01 27.71 -8.40
CA ILE A 306 22.43 27.87 -8.73
C ILE A 306 22.88 26.89 -9.83
N SER A 307 22.29 25.69 -9.86
CA SER A 307 22.61 24.61 -10.82
C SER A 307 21.75 24.67 -12.08
#